data_AF-A0A556MJY6-F1
#
_entry.id   AF-A0A556MJY6-F1
#
_cell.length_a   1.000
_cell.length_b   1.000
_cell.length_c   1.000
_cell.angle_alpha   90.00
_cell.angle_beta   90.00
_cell.angle_gamma   90.00
#
_symmetry.space_group_name_H-M   'P 1'
#
loop_
_entity.id
_entity.type
_entity.pdbx_description
1 polymer ?
#
loop_
_entity_poly.entity_id
_entity_poly.type
_entity_poly.pdbx_seq_one_letter_code
_entity_poly.pdbx_strand_id
1 'polypeptide(L)'
;MTANNYEASVLFKRNYQSTAHIVINQGGTSSGKTYAIEQVLFCLASEKADQVITVVGQDIPNLKAGALRDALNLYNRSDQLKTLVKNYNKTDRIFQFHNGSLKSDIHDIKTIQDSQSRVNEIRLKVLENNVAVLQQQVNDIKNERKDK
;
A
#
# COMPACT_ATOMS: atom_id res chain seq x y z
N MET A 1 -14.79 -25.51 13.37
CA MET A 1 -15.01 -24.33 12.50
C MET A 1 -15.14 -23.11 13.39
N THR A 2 -14.09 -22.31 13.51
CA THR A 2 -14.16 -21.02 14.21
C THR A 2 -13.63 -19.97 13.26
N ALA A 3 -14.52 -19.07 12.84
CA ALA A 3 -14.18 -17.88 12.11
C ALA A 3 -13.20 -17.07 12.96
N ASN A 4 -11.96 -16.92 12.49
CA ASN A 4 -11.00 -16.05 13.13
C ASN A 4 -11.51 -14.61 12.98
N ASN A 5 -12.07 -14.11 14.09
CA ASN A 5 -12.52 -12.74 14.26
C ASN A 5 -11.33 -11.78 14.05
N TYR A 6 -11.21 -11.24 12.85
CA TYR A 6 -10.66 -9.90 12.73
C TYR A 6 -11.61 -8.98 13.48
N GLU A 7 -11.17 -8.36 14.59
CA GLU A 7 -11.87 -7.21 15.14
C GLU A 7 -11.74 -6.04 14.16
N ALA A 8 -12.49 -6.15 13.05
CA ALA A 8 -12.60 -5.13 12.04
C ALA A 8 -13.22 -3.90 12.70
N SER A 9 -12.41 -2.86 12.88
CA SER A 9 -12.91 -1.60 13.40
C SER A 9 -14.05 -1.07 12.51
N VAL A 10 -14.93 -0.26 13.09
CA VAL A 10 -15.98 0.43 12.31
C VAL A 10 -15.38 1.23 11.14
N LEU A 11 -14.16 1.77 11.32
CA LEU A 11 -13.38 2.44 10.28
C LEU A 11 -13.00 1.49 9.13
N PHE A 12 -12.50 0.29 9.44
CA PHE A 12 -12.21 -0.73 8.42
C PHE A 12 -13.43 -1.02 7.57
N LYS A 13 -14.57 -1.35 8.22
CA LYS A 13 -15.79 -1.73 7.50
C LYS A 13 -16.28 -0.60 6.58
N ARG A 14 -16.28 0.64 7.08
CA ARG A 14 -16.67 1.82 6.28
C ARG A 14 -15.75 2.05 5.09
N ASN A 15 -14.44 1.91 5.27
CA ASN A 15 -13.48 2.07 4.18
C ASN A 15 -13.60 0.94 3.15
N TYR A 16 -13.70 -0.32 3.59
CA TYR A 16 -13.79 -1.49 2.71
C TYR A 16 -15.07 -1.50 1.86
N GLN A 17 -16.20 -1.06 2.44
CA GLN A 17 -17.50 -1.03 1.75
C GLN A 17 -17.75 0.26 0.97
N SER A 18 -16.87 1.25 1.06
CA SER A 18 -17.05 2.52 0.36
C SER A 18 -16.95 2.33 -1.15
N THR A 19 -17.89 2.91 -1.88
CA THR A 19 -17.88 3.03 -3.35
C THR A 19 -17.42 4.42 -3.82
N ALA A 20 -17.13 5.33 -2.89
CA ALA A 20 -16.70 6.69 -3.22
C ALA A 20 -15.30 6.69 -3.85
N HIS A 21 -15.08 7.56 -4.84
CA HIS A 21 -13.77 7.75 -5.47
C HIS A 21 -12.72 8.31 -4.52
N ILE A 22 -13.14 9.12 -3.53
CA ILE A 22 -12.27 9.75 -2.55
C ILE A 22 -12.86 9.47 -1.17
N VAL A 23 -12.04 8.89 -0.30
CA VAL A 23 -12.40 8.60 1.10
C VAL A 23 -11.38 9.26 2.01
N ILE A 24 -11.84 10.14 2.90
CA ILE A 24 -10.97 10.91 3.80
C ILE A 24 -11.19 10.44 5.24
N ASN A 25 -10.14 9.93 5.87
CA ASN A 25 -10.16 9.52 7.28
C ASN A 25 -9.48 10.60 8.13
N GLN A 26 -10.26 11.42 8.84
CA GLN A 26 -9.75 12.51 9.70
C GLN A 26 -9.80 12.18 11.19
N GLY A 27 -8.88 12.74 11.97
CA GLY A 27 -8.83 12.60 13.44
C GLY A 27 -7.41 12.68 14.00
N GLY A 28 -7.28 12.67 15.32
CA GLY A 28 -5.99 12.79 16.01
C GLY A 28 -5.01 11.63 15.77
N THR A 29 -3.76 11.83 16.18
CA THR A 29 -2.71 10.79 16.14
C THR A 29 -3.15 9.56 16.93
N SER A 30 -2.76 8.37 16.47
CA SER A 30 -3.07 7.08 17.13
C SER A 30 -4.56 6.68 17.19
N SER A 31 -5.45 7.35 16.44
CA SER A 31 -6.87 6.98 16.37
C SER A 31 -7.17 5.77 15.46
N GLY A 32 -6.17 4.93 15.14
CA GLY A 32 -6.32 3.70 14.34
C GLY A 32 -6.54 3.85 12.83
N LYS A 33 -6.55 5.09 12.29
CA LYS A 33 -6.86 5.36 10.88
C LYS A 33 -5.90 4.70 9.91
N THR A 34 -4.60 4.88 10.12
CA THR A 34 -3.54 4.29 9.28
C THR A 34 -3.67 2.77 9.23
N TYR A 35 -3.78 2.15 10.40
CA TYR A 35 -3.94 0.70 10.52
C TYR A 35 -5.20 0.19 9.80
N ALA A 36 -6.35 0.86 9.96
CA ALA A 36 -7.59 0.49 9.30
C ALA A 36 -7.50 0.62 7.77
N ILE A 37 -6.82 1.65 7.25
CA ILE A 37 -6.58 1.81 5.81
C ILE A 37 -5.67 0.68 5.31
N GLU A 38 -4.54 0.42 5.96
CA GLU A 38 -3.62 -0.65 5.59
C GLU A 38 -4.31 -2.02 5.55
N GLN A 39 -5.18 -2.32 6.52
CA GLN A 39 -6.00 -3.54 6.50
C GLN A 39 -6.85 -3.64 5.23
N VAL A 40 -7.53 -2.56 4.83
CA VAL A 40 -8.33 -2.55 3.60
C VAL A 40 -7.45 -2.74 2.37
N LEU A 41 -6.30 -2.08 2.31
CA LEU A 41 -5.38 -2.21 1.17
C LEU A 41 -4.86 -3.65 1.01
N PHE A 42 -4.52 -4.32 2.11
CA PHE A 42 -4.09 -5.73 2.09
C PHE A 42 -5.22 -6.65 1.61
N CYS A 43 -6.46 -6.46 2.08
CA CYS A 43 -7.61 -7.24 1.60
C CYS A 43 -7.85 -7.03 0.09
N LEU A 44 -7.84 -5.77 -0.37
CA LEU A 44 -8.04 -5.47 -1.79
C LEU A 44 -6.93 -6.07 -2.66
N ALA A 45 -5.68 -6.03 -2.21
CA ALA A 45 -4.54 -6.63 -2.90
C ALA A 45 -4.60 -8.17 -2.93
N SER A 46 -5.24 -8.81 -1.95
CA SER A 46 -5.43 -10.27 -1.95
C SER A 46 -6.63 -10.75 -2.78
N GLU A 47 -7.67 -9.93 -2.90
CA GLU A 47 -8.96 -10.31 -3.53
C GLU A 47 -9.02 -10.02 -5.02
N LYS A 48 -8.49 -8.86 -5.45
CA LYS A 48 -8.62 -8.38 -6.82
C LYS A 48 -7.33 -8.60 -7.58
N ALA A 49 -7.39 -9.29 -8.71
CA ALA A 49 -6.23 -9.44 -9.58
C ALA A 49 -5.81 -8.11 -10.23
N ASP A 50 -4.54 -8.08 -10.62
CA ASP A 50 -3.86 -7.02 -11.35
C ASP A 50 -3.93 -5.60 -10.75
N GLN A 51 -3.78 -5.50 -9.43
CA GLN A 51 -3.78 -4.22 -8.69
C GLN A 51 -2.37 -3.76 -8.32
N VAL A 52 -2.08 -2.47 -8.57
CA VAL A 52 -0.91 -1.79 -8.01
C VAL A 52 -1.41 -0.69 -7.09
N ILE A 53 -1.21 -0.88 -5.80
CA ILE A 53 -1.61 0.07 -4.75
C ILE A 53 -0.37 0.83 -4.31
N THR A 54 -0.41 2.15 -4.34
CA THR A 54 0.70 2.99 -3.88
C THR A 54 0.30 3.73 -2.61
N VAL A 55 1.02 3.46 -1.52
CA VAL A 55 0.90 4.22 -0.27
C VAL A 55 1.97 5.29 -0.27
N VAL A 56 1.55 6.54 -0.12
CA VAL A 56 2.44 7.69 -0.18
C VAL A 56 2.54 8.40 1.16
N GLY A 57 3.75 8.79 1.56
CA GLY A 57 4.02 9.58 2.76
C GLY A 57 4.83 10.84 2.46
N GLN A 58 4.82 11.82 3.36
CA GLN A 58 5.54 13.09 3.19
C GLN A 58 7.06 12.90 3.06
N ASP A 59 7.63 12.02 3.89
CA ASP A 59 9.07 11.72 3.92
C ASP A 59 9.32 10.29 4.44
N ILE A 60 10.58 9.84 4.36
CA ILE A 60 10.98 8.48 4.76
C ILE A 60 10.75 8.24 6.26
N PRO A 61 11.16 9.13 7.19
CA PRO A 61 10.87 8.96 8.61
C PRO A 61 9.39 8.76 8.91
N ASN A 62 8.51 9.60 8.37
CA ASN A 62 7.06 9.53 8.58
C ASN A 62 6.44 8.28 7.97
N LEU A 63 6.89 7.90 6.76
CA LEU A 63 6.46 6.65 6.11
C LEU A 63 6.87 5.43 6.95
N LYS A 64 8.10 5.41 7.49
CA LYS A 64 8.62 4.34 8.35
C LYS A 64 7.87 4.27 9.67
N ALA A 65 7.68 5.40 10.35
CA ALA A 65 7.07 5.46 11.67
C ALA A 65 5.55 5.22 11.65
N GLY A 66 4.88 5.53 10.54
CA GLY A 66 3.46 5.33 10.33
C GLY A 66 3.16 4.10 9.48
N ALA A 67 2.89 4.34 8.19
CA ALA A 67 2.35 3.34 7.26
C ALA A 67 3.16 2.04 7.21
N LEU A 68 4.48 2.12 7.06
CA LEU A 68 5.32 0.93 6.94
C LEU A 68 5.35 0.09 8.21
N ARG A 69 5.48 0.74 9.38
CA ARG A 69 5.44 0.06 10.68
C ARG A 69 4.10 -0.66 10.86
N ASP A 70 3.00 0.03 10.56
CA ASP A 70 1.66 -0.52 10.74
C ASP A 70 1.39 -1.67 9.73
N ALA A 71 1.83 -1.55 8.47
CA ALA A 71 1.78 -2.60 7.47
C ALA A 71 2.60 -3.84 7.86
N LEU A 72 3.83 -3.64 8.37
CA LEU A 72 4.67 -4.73 8.87
C LEU A 72 4.06 -5.41 10.09
N ASN A 73 3.49 -4.63 11.01
CA ASN A 73 2.80 -5.18 12.18
C ASN A 73 1.59 -6.01 11.77
N LEU A 74 0.80 -5.52 10.80
CA LEU A 74 -0.33 -6.24 10.25
C LEU A 74 0.09 -7.57 9.60
N TYR A 75 1.10 -7.52 8.72
CA TYR A 75 1.67 -8.69 8.06
C TYR A 75 2.24 -9.72 9.05
N ASN A 76 3.04 -9.28 10.03
CA ASN A 76 3.71 -10.19 10.95
C ASN A 76 2.75 -10.85 11.95
N ARG A 77 1.65 -10.19 12.30
CA ARG A 77 0.65 -10.68 13.26
C ARG A 77 -0.41 -11.60 12.65
N SER A 78 -0.55 -11.62 11.33
CA SER A 78 -1.56 -12.43 10.66
C SER A 78 -0.92 -13.53 9.85
N ASP A 79 -1.02 -14.77 10.34
CA ASP A 79 -0.53 -15.94 9.61
C ASP A 79 -1.29 -16.13 8.29
N GLN A 80 -2.56 -15.74 8.23
CA GLN A 80 -3.34 -15.69 7.00
C GLN A 80 -2.72 -14.71 5.99
N LEU A 81 -2.38 -13.48 6.38
CA LEU A 81 -1.73 -12.55 5.46
C LEU A 81 -0.35 -13.06 4.99
N LYS A 82 0.39 -13.79 5.83
CA LYS A 82 1.64 -14.45 5.40
C LYS A 82 1.42 -15.47 4.30
N THR A 83 0.28 -16.17 4.29
CA THR A 83 -0.05 -17.10 3.18
C THR A 83 -0.47 -16.39 1.89
N LEU A 84 -0.96 -15.15 2.00
CA LEU A 84 -1.45 -14.36 0.85
C LEU A 84 -0.34 -13.53 0.20
N VAL A 85 0.65 -13.10 0.99
CA VAL A 85 1.82 -12.35 0.52
C VAL A 85 2.87 -13.33 0.01
N LYS A 86 3.15 -13.27 -1.30
CA LYS A 86 4.19 -14.04 -1.97
C LYS A 86 5.59 -13.64 -1.54
N ASN A 87 5.83 -12.34 -1.41
CA ASN A 87 7.14 -11.80 -1.08
C ASN A 87 7.02 -10.40 -0.47
N TYR A 88 7.99 -10.03 0.38
CA TYR A 88 8.16 -8.66 0.83
C TYR A 88 9.60 -8.20 0.61
N ASN A 89 9.78 -7.29 -0.35
CA ASN A 89 11.05 -6.63 -0.60
C ASN A 89 11.24 -5.48 0.40
N LYS A 90 12.15 -5.67 1.35
CA LYS A 90 12.43 -4.71 2.42
C LYS A 90 13.08 -3.42 1.93
N THR A 91 13.95 -3.49 0.92
CA THR A 91 14.68 -2.35 0.37
C THR A 91 13.70 -1.41 -0.34
N ASP A 92 12.90 -1.99 -1.24
CA ASP A 92 11.96 -1.24 -2.06
C ASP A 92 10.61 -1.01 -1.36
N ARG A 93 10.39 -1.66 -0.21
CA ARG A 93 9.15 -1.63 0.59
C ARG A 93 7.94 -2.03 -0.26
N ILE A 94 8.08 -3.18 -0.94
CA ILE A 94 7.06 -3.73 -1.83
C ILE A 94 6.55 -5.05 -1.26
N PHE A 95 5.25 -5.12 -0.98
CA PHE A 95 4.55 -6.37 -0.71
C PHE A 95 3.98 -6.90 -2.03
N GLN A 96 4.38 -8.12 -2.39
CA GLN A 96 3.86 -8.85 -3.56
C GLN A 96 2.87 -9.89 -3.07
N PHE A 97 1.69 -9.94 -3.66
CA PHE A 97 0.63 -10.88 -3.29
C PHE A 97 0.54 -12.01 -4.31
N HIS A 98 0.03 -13.16 -3.88
CA HIS A 98 -0.39 -14.21 -4.80
C HIS A 98 -1.62 -13.72 -5.58
N ASN A 99 -1.48 -13.56 -6.90
CA ASN A 99 -2.58 -13.19 -7.76
C ASN A 99 -3.73 -14.20 -7.63
N GLY A 100 -4.92 -13.73 -7.27
CA GLY A 100 -6.16 -14.51 -7.41
C GLY A 100 -6.43 -15.58 -6.34
N SER A 101 -5.75 -15.60 -5.20
CA SER A 101 -5.94 -16.68 -4.20
C SER A 101 -7.35 -16.77 -3.56
N LEU A 102 -8.22 -15.77 -3.78
CA LEU A 102 -9.63 -15.83 -3.38
C LEU A 102 -10.59 -16.06 -4.56
N LYS A 103 -10.08 -16.28 -5.78
CA LYS A 103 -10.92 -16.38 -6.99
C LYS A 103 -10.52 -17.47 -7.99
N SER A 104 -9.91 -18.56 -7.55
CA SER A 104 -9.67 -19.73 -8.39
C SER A 104 -10.10 -21.02 -7.71
N ASP A 105 -11.41 -21.26 -7.73
CA ASP A 105 -11.89 -22.62 -7.93
C ASP A 105 -11.31 -23.15 -9.25
N ILE A 106 -10.45 -24.15 -9.15
CA ILE A 106 -10.36 -25.34 -10.02
C ILE A 106 -10.72 -25.09 -11.51
N HIS A 107 -9.85 -24.41 -12.26
CA HIS A 107 -9.50 -24.76 -13.64
C HIS A 107 -8.37 -23.85 -14.11
N ASP A 108 -7.61 -24.27 -15.12
CA ASP A 108 -6.65 -23.43 -15.87
C ASP A 108 -5.21 -23.39 -15.32
N ILE A 109 -4.65 -24.59 -15.13
CA ILE A 109 -3.20 -24.84 -15.03
C ILE A 109 -2.48 -24.68 -16.40
N LYS A 110 -3.14 -24.19 -17.47
CA LYS A 110 -2.57 -24.23 -18.84
C LYS A 110 -2.50 -22.89 -19.57
N THR A 111 -1.94 -21.83 -18.97
CA THR A 111 -1.38 -20.71 -19.78
C THR A 111 -0.33 -19.91 -19.01
N ILE A 112 0.74 -20.55 -18.52
CA ILE A 112 1.90 -19.83 -17.93
C ILE A 112 3.10 -20.02 -18.84
N GLN A 113 3.04 -19.41 -20.02
CA GLN A 113 4.21 -19.09 -20.82
C GLN A 113 3.88 -17.83 -21.64
N ASP A 114 4.69 -16.80 -21.45
CA ASP A 114 4.71 -15.55 -22.22
C ASP A 114 3.63 -14.49 -22.01
N SER A 115 3.46 -14.04 -20.77
CA SER A 115 3.04 -12.66 -20.53
C SER A 115 3.72 -12.14 -19.26
N GLN A 116 4.15 -10.88 -19.26
CA GLN A 116 4.48 -10.12 -18.05
C GLN A 116 3.28 -10.22 -17.09
N SER A 117 3.20 -11.28 -16.29
CA SER A 117 2.06 -11.55 -15.42
C SER A 117 2.01 -10.41 -14.42
N ARG A 118 1.05 -9.50 -14.56
CA ARG A 118 0.93 -8.32 -13.71
C ARG A 118 0.72 -8.80 -12.28
N VAL A 119 1.68 -8.57 -11.40
CA VAL A 119 1.63 -9.03 -9.99
C VAL A 119 0.87 -7.99 -9.16
N ASN A 120 0.05 -8.47 -8.23
CA ASN A 120 -0.54 -7.61 -7.21
C ASN A 120 0.52 -7.08 -6.26
N GLU A 121 0.64 -5.76 -6.16
CA GLU A 121 1.66 -5.11 -5.33
C GLU A 121 1.13 -3.95 -4.51
N ILE A 122 1.54 -3.89 -3.25
CA ILE A 122 1.47 -2.67 -2.43
C ILE A 122 2.87 -2.07 -2.36
N ARG A 123 3.01 -0.82 -2.81
CA ARG A 123 4.27 -0.08 -2.88
C ARG A 123 4.22 1.11 -1.92
N LEU A 124 5.08 1.10 -0.90
CA LEU A 124 5.20 2.23 0.02
C LEU A 124 6.28 3.20 -0.46
N LYS A 125 5.84 4.33 -1.00
CA LYS A 125 6.68 5.37 -1.56
C LYS A 125 6.60 6.64 -0.73
N VAL A 126 7.67 7.41 -0.76
CA VAL A 126 7.58 8.81 -0.35
C VAL A 126 7.03 9.57 -1.54
N LEU A 127 6.24 10.59 -1.26
CA LEU A 127 6.01 11.65 -2.23
C LEU A 127 7.37 12.29 -2.50
N GLU A 128 8.06 11.77 -3.51
CA GLU A 128 9.14 12.47 -4.20
C GLU A 128 8.51 13.63 -4.98
N ASN A 129 7.78 14.48 -4.26
CA ASN A 129 7.19 15.70 -4.78
C ASN A 129 8.34 16.61 -5.11
N ASN A 130 8.34 17.26 -6.29
CA ASN A 130 8.51 18.70 -6.51
C ASN A 130 9.64 19.46 -5.79
N VAL A 131 10.42 18.88 -4.89
CA VAL A 131 11.46 19.46 -4.06
C VAL A 131 12.73 19.52 -4.88
N ALA A 132 13.05 18.47 -5.64
CA ALA A 132 14.13 18.54 -6.63
C ALA A 132 13.82 19.60 -7.71
N VAL A 133 12.58 19.63 -8.22
CA VAL A 133 12.14 20.61 -9.22
C VAL A 133 12.11 22.03 -8.64
N LEU A 134 11.60 22.23 -7.42
CA LEU A 134 11.57 23.53 -6.74
C LEU A 134 12.97 23.99 -6.32
N GLN A 135 13.84 23.09 -5.86
CA GLN A 135 15.24 23.41 -5.55
C GLN A 135 15.98 23.82 -6.82
N GLN A 136 15.74 23.13 -7.94
CA GLN A 136 16.28 23.52 -9.23
C GLN A 136 15.79 24.92 -9.63
N GLN A 137 14.47 25.15 -9.61
CA GLN A 137 13.89 26.47 -9.91
C GLN A 137 14.40 27.59 -8.98
N VAL A 138 14.57 27.30 -7.68
CA VAL A 138 15.13 28.26 -6.71
C VAL A 138 16.61 28.55 -6.97
N ASN A 139 17.38 27.56 -7.40
CA ASN A 139 18.80 27.74 -7.74
C ASN A 139 18.97 28.53 -9.04
N ASP A 140 18.14 28.27 -10.05
CA ASP A 140 18.12 29.00 -11.31
C ASP A 140 17.83 30.50 -11.06
N ILE A 141 16.84 30.82 -10.23
CA ILE A 141 16.51 32.21 -9.82
C ILE A 141 17.67 32.90 -9.06
N LYS A 142 18.41 32.16 -8.22
CA LYS A 142 19.55 32.72 -7.46
C LYS A 142 20.74 33.03 -8.36
N ASN A 143 20.94 32.26 -9.43
CA ASN A 143 22.04 32.44 -10.36
C ASN A 143 21.79 33.64 -11.29
N GLU A 144 20.57 33.81 -11.81
CA GLU A 144 20.18 34.97 -12.64
C GLU A 144 20.34 36.33 -11.93
N ARG A 145 20.31 36.35 -10.59
CA ARG A 145 20.55 37.57 -9.78
C ARG A 145 22.02 37.87 -9.52
N LYS A 146 22.94 36.94 -9.79
CA LYS A 146 24.39 37.16 -9.63
C LYS A 146 25.05 37.70 -10.91
N ASP A 147 24.42 37.49 -12.06
CA ASP A 147 24.91 37.91 -13.38
C ASP A 147 24.37 39.30 -13.81
N LYS A 148 23.64 39.99 -12.92
CA LYS A 148 23.21 41.39 -13.06
C LYS A 148 23.84 42.24 -11.97
#